data_AF-A0A4P9ZWQ9-F1
#
_entry.id   AF-A0A4P9ZWQ9-F1
#
_cell.length_a   1.000
_cell.length_b   1.000
_cell.length_c   1.000
_cell.angle_alpha   90.00
_cell.angle_beta   90.00
_cell.angle_gamma   90.00
#
_symmetry.space_group_name_H-M   'P 1'
#
loop_
_entity.id
_entity.type
_entity.pdbx_description
1 polymer ?
#
loop_
_entity_poly.entity_id
_entity_poly.type
_entity_poly.pdbx_seq_one_letter_code
_entity_poly.pdbx_strand_id
1 'polypeptide(L)'
;MPGSLDTNANLDSGEVCDLSIYQDEWNKREVVDERELEEHKVLRNLAFAAYLPLAIMVHELSLNDNFNADAIRPFTGSTTTACHGFVAADKAGENIYVAFRGSTPDSWATFFYDSLGWPDSWADYPETKIHYGYLWLYSQCIAPYLGALNEVAQQNTDATVHFVGHSLGGDCFPRAHRSSLHIGNIL
;
A
#
# COMPACT_ATOMS: atom_id res chain seq x y z
N MET A 1 31.60 26.79 1.52
CA MET A 1 30.36 27.45 1.99
C MET A 1 29.23 26.96 1.11
N PRO A 2 28.26 26.18 1.63
CA PRO A 2 27.07 25.82 0.88
C PRO A 2 26.07 26.98 0.92
N GLY A 3 25.55 27.34 -0.24
CA GLY A 3 24.56 28.40 -0.43
C GLY A 3 23.19 27.99 0.09
N SER A 4 22.52 28.97 0.69
CA SER A 4 21.17 28.96 1.24
C SER A 4 20.12 28.43 0.25
N LEU A 5 19.30 27.48 0.68
CA LEU A 5 18.02 27.16 0.05
C LEU A 5 17.00 28.21 0.53
N ASP A 6 16.63 29.12 -0.37
CA ASP A 6 15.52 30.05 -0.13
C ASP A 6 14.20 29.26 -0.10
N THR A 7 13.69 29.06 1.11
CA THR A 7 12.33 28.60 1.39
C THR A 7 11.37 29.77 1.24
N ASN A 8 10.84 30.00 0.04
CA ASN A 8 9.64 30.83 -0.18
C ASN A 8 8.96 30.39 -1.49
N ALA A 9 8.38 29.19 -1.52
CA ALA A 9 7.40 28.83 -2.52
C ALA A 9 6.03 29.33 -2.06
N ASN A 10 5.63 30.46 -2.63
CA ASN A 10 4.35 31.11 -2.44
C ASN A 10 3.27 30.28 -3.16
N LEU A 11 2.48 29.51 -2.41
CA LEU A 11 1.37 28.70 -2.93
C LEU A 11 0.16 29.58 -3.25
N ASP A 12 0.20 30.40 -4.30
CA ASP A 12 -1.01 31.13 -4.75
C ASP A 12 -1.01 31.62 -6.22
N SER A 13 -0.20 31.02 -7.10
CA SER A 13 -0.35 31.23 -8.55
C SER A 13 -0.64 29.89 -9.19
N GLY A 14 -1.68 29.81 -10.03
CA GLY A 14 -2.02 28.62 -10.82
C GLY A 14 -0.90 28.23 -11.80
N GLU A 15 0.21 27.73 -11.25
CA GLU A 15 1.34 27.18 -11.97
C GLU A 15 0.86 25.89 -12.63
N VAL A 16 0.65 25.99 -13.94
CA VAL A 16 0.54 24.81 -14.80
C VAL A 16 1.86 24.06 -14.63
N CYS A 17 1.81 22.82 -14.13
CA CYS A 17 2.98 21.94 -14.07
C CYS A 17 3.59 21.82 -15.47
N ASP A 18 4.65 22.60 -15.74
CA ASP A 18 5.40 22.51 -16.97
C ASP A 18 6.31 21.28 -16.91
N LEU A 19 5.79 20.16 -17.39
CA LEU A 19 6.51 18.88 -17.40
C LEU A 19 7.60 18.83 -18.49
N SER A 20 7.75 19.88 -19.32
CA SER A 20 8.76 19.89 -20.39
C SER A 20 10.19 19.82 -19.86
N ILE A 21 10.44 20.30 -18.63
CA ILE A 21 11.74 20.23 -17.95
C ILE A 21 12.17 18.78 -17.63
N TYR A 22 11.21 17.86 -17.53
CA TYR A 22 11.49 16.44 -17.27
C TYR A 22 11.50 15.58 -18.53
N GLN A 23 11.12 16.13 -19.68
CA GLN A 23 11.00 15.40 -20.94
C GLN A 23 12.35 14.79 -21.37
N ASP A 24 13.44 15.55 -21.25
CA ASP A 24 14.79 15.09 -21.58
C ASP A 24 15.33 14.04 -20.59
N GLU A 25 14.87 14.05 -19.34
CA GLU A 25 15.18 12.99 -18.38
C GLU A 25 14.36 11.73 -18.64
N TRP A 26 13.07 11.86 -18.94
CA TRP A 26 12.19 10.73 -19.26
C TRP A 26 12.62 10.02 -20.54
N ASN A 27 13.04 10.78 -21.55
CA ASN A 27 13.58 10.23 -22.80
C ASN A 27 14.91 9.46 -22.62
N LYS A 28 15.60 9.63 -21.48
CA LYS A 28 16.82 8.89 -21.13
C LYS A 28 16.55 7.67 -20.27
N ARG A 29 15.34 7.52 -19.72
CA ARG A 29 14.97 6.33 -18.95
C ARG A 29 14.76 5.18 -19.93
N GLU A 30 15.23 3.99 -19.57
CA GLU A 30 14.87 2.79 -20.31
C GLU A 30 13.35 2.64 -20.30
N VAL A 31 12.79 2.24 -21.45
CA VAL A 31 11.37 1.94 -21.56
C VAL A 31 11.06 0.84 -20.56
N VAL A 32 10.14 1.09 -19.64
CA VAL A 32 9.65 0.08 -18.70
C VAL A 32 9.09 -1.08 -19.53
N ASP A 33 9.56 -2.29 -19.23
CA ASP A 33 9.15 -3.49 -19.95
C ASP A 33 7.61 -3.63 -19.89
N GLU A 34 6.97 -4.06 -20.99
CA GLU A 34 5.51 -4.16 -21.06
C GLU A 34 4.96 -5.09 -19.95
N ARG A 35 5.70 -6.13 -19.58
CA ARG A 35 5.32 -7.02 -18.47
C ARG A 35 5.33 -6.29 -17.14
N GLU A 36 6.38 -5.50 -16.88
CA GLU A 36 6.50 -4.71 -15.66
C GLU A 36 5.37 -3.66 -15.58
N LEU A 37 5.00 -3.06 -16.71
CA LEU A 37 3.87 -2.13 -16.78
C LEU A 37 2.53 -2.80 -16.45
N GLU A 38 2.27 -3.99 -16.99
CA GLU A 38 1.05 -4.75 -16.67
C GLU A 38 1.01 -5.21 -15.21
N GLU A 39 2.14 -5.67 -14.66
CA GLU A 39 2.27 -6.00 -13.23
C GLU A 39 1.92 -4.77 -12.36
N HIS A 40 2.46 -3.59 -12.68
CA HIS A 40 2.13 -2.35 -11.95
C HIS A 40 0.65 -1.96 -12.06
N LYS A 41 0.01 -2.18 -13.22
CA LYS A 41 -1.44 -1.92 -13.37
C LYS A 41 -2.27 -2.83 -12.47
N VAL A 42 -1.89 -4.11 -12.35
CA VAL A 42 -2.55 -5.05 -11.44
C VAL A 42 -2.40 -4.58 -9.99
N LEU A 43 -1.17 -4.28 -9.55
CA LEU A 43 -0.90 -3.80 -8.19
C LEU A 43 -1.68 -2.52 -7.87
N ARG A 44 -1.69 -1.55 -8.79
CA ARG A 44 -2.48 -0.33 -8.64
C ARG A 44 -3.96 -0.63 -8.46
N ASN A 45 -4.55 -1.48 -9.30
CA ASN A 45 -5.97 -1.79 -9.23
C ASN A 45 -6.32 -2.50 -7.91
N LEU A 46 -5.43 -3.35 -7.38
CA LEU A 46 -5.60 -3.96 -6.06
C LEU A 46 -5.55 -2.94 -4.93
N ALA A 47 -4.65 -1.97 -5.01
CA ALA A 47 -4.58 -0.88 -4.04
C ALA A 47 -5.90 -0.08 -3.99
N PHE A 48 -6.52 0.18 -5.15
CA PHE A 48 -7.84 0.83 -5.21
C PHE A 48 -8.99 -0.08 -4.79
N ALA A 49 -8.93 -1.38 -5.09
CA ALA A 49 -9.96 -2.34 -4.66
C ALA A 49 -10.08 -2.38 -3.12
N ALA A 50 -8.98 -2.16 -2.40
CA ALA A 50 -8.99 -2.08 -0.93
C ALA A 50 -9.85 -0.93 -0.37
N TYR A 51 -10.23 0.06 -1.19
CA TYR A 51 -11.14 1.15 -0.80
C TYR A 51 -12.62 0.79 -0.88
N LEU A 52 -12.98 -0.29 -1.59
CA LEU A 52 -14.36 -0.72 -1.73
C LEU A 52 -14.91 -1.28 -0.41
N PRO A 53 -16.21 -1.15 -0.11
CA PRO A 53 -16.85 -1.88 0.98
C PRO A 53 -16.58 -3.38 0.84
N LEU A 54 -16.31 -4.09 1.96
CA LEU A 54 -15.84 -5.48 1.94
C LEU A 54 -16.65 -6.41 1.03
N ALA A 55 -17.98 -6.34 1.07
CA ALA A 55 -18.84 -7.18 0.24
C ALA A 55 -18.67 -6.90 -1.25
N ILE A 56 -18.52 -5.63 -1.63
CA ILE A 56 -18.29 -5.20 -3.02
C ILE A 56 -16.87 -5.62 -3.44
N MET A 57 -15.87 -5.38 -2.59
CA MET A 57 -14.49 -5.78 -2.83
C MET A 57 -14.36 -7.29 -3.12
N VAL A 58 -14.95 -8.13 -2.27
CA VAL A 58 -14.94 -9.60 -2.47
C VAL A 58 -15.66 -9.96 -3.77
N HIS A 59 -16.80 -9.34 -4.05
CA HIS A 59 -17.54 -9.57 -5.29
C HIS A 59 -16.70 -9.22 -6.53
N GLU A 60 -16.15 -8.02 -6.63
CA GLU A 60 -15.35 -7.56 -7.77
C GLU A 60 -14.10 -8.42 -7.97
N LEU A 61 -13.40 -8.79 -6.88
CA LEU A 61 -12.25 -9.67 -6.95
C LEU A 61 -12.62 -11.09 -7.40
N SER A 62 -13.79 -11.60 -6.98
CA SER A 62 -14.27 -12.93 -7.39
C SER A 62 -14.66 -13.01 -8.87
N LEU A 63 -15.00 -11.88 -9.49
CA LEU A 63 -15.28 -11.78 -10.93
C LEU A 63 -14.00 -11.65 -11.77
N ASN A 64 -12.87 -11.34 -11.14
CA ASN A 64 -11.60 -11.16 -11.84
C ASN A 64 -10.95 -12.52 -12.11
N ASP A 65 -10.75 -12.81 -13.39
CA ASP A 65 -10.22 -14.09 -13.83
C ASP A 65 -8.77 -14.37 -13.43
N ASN A 66 -8.05 -13.40 -12.86
CA ASN A 66 -6.70 -13.59 -12.35
C ASN A 66 -6.67 -14.13 -10.91
N PHE A 67 -7.78 -14.04 -10.17
CA PHE A 67 -7.84 -14.43 -8.76
C PHE A 67 -8.59 -15.73 -8.53
N ASN A 68 -8.15 -16.48 -7.52
CA ASN A 68 -8.91 -17.57 -6.98
C ASN A 68 -9.98 -17.03 -6.03
N ALA A 69 -11.25 -17.12 -6.43
CA ALA A 69 -12.39 -16.62 -5.65
C ALA A 69 -12.46 -17.23 -4.23
N ASP A 70 -12.04 -18.49 -4.08
CA ASP A 70 -12.05 -19.19 -2.78
C ASP A 70 -10.90 -18.76 -1.86
N ALA A 71 -9.91 -18.04 -2.40
CA ALA A 71 -8.73 -17.55 -1.70
C ALA A 71 -8.77 -16.05 -1.40
N ILE A 72 -9.94 -15.41 -1.44
CA ILE A 72 -10.13 -14.01 -1.06
C ILE A 72 -10.54 -13.93 0.41
N ARG A 73 -9.77 -13.23 1.23
CA ARG A 73 -10.00 -13.02 2.66
C ARG A 73 -10.00 -11.53 3.00
N PRO A 74 -11.17 -10.89 3.14
CA PRO A 74 -11.24 -9.54 3.66
C PRO A 74 -10.77 -9.49 5.12
N PHE A 75 -10.18 -8.37 5.53
CA PHE A 75 -9.88 -8.12 6.94
C PHE A 75 -10.20 -6.67 7.33
N THR A 76 -10.60 -6.49 8.58
CA THR A 76 -10.76 -5.18 9.20
C THR A 76 -10.27 -5.18 10.63
N GLY A 77 -9.87 -4.02 11.13
CA GLY A 77 -9.56 -3.84 12.54
C GLY A 77 -10.82 -3.94 13.40
N SER A 78 -10.66 -4.49 14.60
CA SER A 78 -11.75 -4.59 15.59
C SER A 78 -12.06 -3.26 16.28
N THR A 79 -11.11 -2.34 16.31
CA THR A 79 -11.15 -1.08 17.08
C THR A 79 -11.17 0.18 16.22
N THR A 80 -10.81 0.06 14.94
CA THR A 80 -10.72 1.20 14.02
C THR A 80 -11.09 0.77 12.60
N THR A 81 -11.85 1.60 11.92
CA THR A 81 -12.15 1.44 10.50
C THR A 81 -10.95 1.75 9.62
N ALA A 82 -9.89 2.35 10.16
CA ALA A 82 -8.65 2.64 9.45
C ALA A 82 -7.94 1.36 8.98
N CYS A 83 -8.06 0.28 9.76
CA CYS A 83 -7.56 -1.02 9.36
C CYS A 83 -8.58 -1.72 8.46
N HIS A 84 -8.28 -1.78 7.16
CA HIS A 84 -9.18 -2.32 6.15
C HIS A 84 -8.38 -2.83 4.96
N GLY A 85 -8.72 -4.00 4.45
CA GLY A 85 -8.00 -4.58 3.32
C GLY A 85 -8.43 -6.00 3.02
N PHE A 86 -7.61 -6.69 2.23
CA PHE A 86 -7.83 -8.08 1.88
C PHE A 86 -6.52 -8.82 1.61
N VAL A 87 -6.59 -10.14 1.69
CA VAL A 87 -5.63 -11.06 1.14
C VAL A 87 -6.29 -11.81 -0.02
N ALA A 88 -5.61 -11.95 -1.15
CA ALA A 88 -6.09 -12.73 -2.28
C ALA A 88 -4.94 -13.51 -2.93
N ALA A 89 -5.18 -14.75 -3.35
CA ALA A 89 -4.23 -15.49 -4.18
C ALA A 89 -4.64 -15.43 -5.66
N ASP A 90 -3.64 -15.43 -6.55
CA ASP A 90 -3.90 -15.64 -7.96
C ASP A 90 -4.42 -17.07 -8.23
N LYS A 91 -4.98 -17.30 -9.42
CA LYS A 91 -5.49 -18.63 -9.81
C LYS A 91 -4.38 -19.68 -9.91
N ALA A 92 -3.15 -19.25 -10.20
CA ALA A 92 -2.01 -20.16 -10.31
C ALA A 92 -1.53 -20.65 -8.93
N GLY A 93 -1.87 -19.94 -7.85
CA GLY A 93 -1.34 -20.19 -6.51
C GLY A 93 0.13 -19.79 -6.37
N GLU A 94 0.64 -18.96 -7.28
CA GLU A 94 2.03 -18.50 -7.32
C GLU A 94 2.22 -17.19 -6.56
N ASN A 95 1.16 -16.39 -6.44
CA ASN A 95 1.22 -15.08 -5.81
C ASN A 95 0.07 -14.88 -4.82
N ILE A 96 0.40 -14.35 -3.65
CA ILE A 96 -0.56 -13.86 -2.65
C ILE A 96 -0.39 -12.35 -2.54
N TYR A 97 -1.47 -11.62 -2.66
CA TYR A 97 -1.50 -10.17 -2.54
C TYR A 97 -2.18 -9.77 -1.24
N VAL A 98 -1.48 -8.98 -0.42
CA VAL A 98 -2.01 -8.38 0.80
C VAL A 98 -2.18 -6.89 0.53
N ALA A 99 -3.43 -6.46 0.35
CA ALA A 99 -3.74 -5.07 0.01
C ALA A 99 -4.32 -4.32 1.21
N PHE A 100 -3.71 -3.19 1.55
CA PHE A 100 -4.18 -2.29 2.60
C PHE A 100 -4.82 -1.04 2.00
N ARG A 101 -5.97 -0.65 2.56
CA ARG A 101 -6.59 0.63 2.25
C ARG A 101 -5.84 1.77 2.93
N GLY A 102 -5.62 2.85 2.20
CA GLY A 102 -5.18 4.11 2.79
C GLY A 102 -6.31 4.89 3.48
N SER A 103 -6.03 6.17 3.74
CA SER A 103 -6.97 7.12 4.34
C SER A 103 -8.19 7.35 3.46
N THR A 104 -9.37 7.45 4.06
CA THR A 104 -10.61 7.83 3.35
C THR A 104 -11.06 9.23 3.79
N PRO A 105 -11.65 10.05 2.89
CA PRO A 105 -12.12 11.40 3.24
C PRO A 105 -13.11 11.42 4.41
N ASP A 106 -13.90 10.35 4.55
CA ASP A 106 -14.91 10.21 5.61
C ASP A 106 -14.33 9.71 6.95
N SER A 107 -13.05 9.30 6.97
CA SER A 107 -12.37 8.80 8.17
C SER A 107 -11.39 9.82 8.72
N TRP A 108 -11.91 10.75 9.52
CA TRP A 108 -11.13 11.70 10.33
C TRP A 108 -10.03 11.01 11.16
N ALA A 109 -10.26 9.75 11.55
CA ALA A 109 -9.28 8.95 12.27
C ALA A 109 -8.00 8.72 11.43
N THR A 110 -8.12 8.44 10.13
CA THR A 110 -6.94 8.20 9.27
C THR A 110 -6.09 9.46 9.06
N PHE A 111 -6.74 10.63 8.89
CA PHE A 111 -6.05 11.92 8.85
C PHE A 111 -5.42 12.29 10.21
N PHE A 112 -6.13 11.99 11.31
CA PHE A 112 -5.61 12.21 12.66
C PHE A 112 -4.33 11.40 12.91
N TYR A 113 -4.28 10.12 12.52
CA TYR A 113 -3.06 9.31 12.67
C TYR A 113 -1.91 9.84 11.82
N ASP A 114 -2.17 10.32 10.61
CA ASP A 114 -1.17 10.96 9.75
C ASP A 114 -0.62 12.27 10.36
N SER A 115 -1.44 12.98 11.16
CA SER A 115 -1.01 14.17 11.90
C SER A 115 -0.19 13.87 13.17
N LEU A 116 -0.15 12.61 13.64
CA LEU A 116 0.69 12.18 14.77
C LEU A 116 2.13 11.92 14.31
N GLY A 117 2.75 12.96 13.77
CA GLY A 117 4.05 13.01 13.11
C GLY A 117 5.28 12.60 13.92
N TRP A 118 5.14 12.29 15.21
CA TRP A 118 6.32 12.00 16.02
C TRP A 118 6.83 10.58 15.75
N PRO A 119 8.16 10.40 15.69
CA PRO A 119 8.74 9.08 15.54
C PRO A 119 8.60 8.25 16.81
N ASP A 120 8.31 6.97 16.66
CA ASP A 120 8.40 5.95 17.70
C ASP A 120 9.31 4.80 17.25
N SER A 121 9.77 3.99 18.19
CA SER A 121 10.73 2.92 17.93
C SER A 121 10.02 1.63 17.56
N TRP A 122 10.51 0.92 16.54
CA TRP A 122 10.05 -0.44 16.29
C TRP A 122 10.50 -1.37 17.43
N ALA A 123 9.60 -2.19 17.96
CA ALA A 123 9.87 -3.02 19.13
C ALA A 123 11.11 -3.94 18.94
N ASP A 124 11.26 -4.53 17.76
CA ASP A 124 12.38 -5.45 17.45
C ASP A 124 13.64 -4.74 16.96
N TYR A 125 13.55 -3.44 16.62
CA TYR A 125 14.63 -2.63 16.05
C TYR A 125 14.59 -1.22 16.65
N PRO A 126 15.02 -1.04 17.92
CA PRO A 126 14.85 0.21 18.66
C PRO A 126 15.54 1.44 18.02
N GLU A 127 16.57 1.19 17.21
CA GLU A 127 17.28 2.18 16.39
C GLU A 127 16.46 2.65 15.18
N THR A 128 15.46 1.88 14.76
CA THR A 128 14.56 2.23 13.65
C THR A 128 13.42 3.09 14.16
N LYS A 129 13.31 4.30 13.61
CA LYS A 129 12.23 5.24 13.92
C LYS A 129 11.16 5.18 12.84
N ILE A 130 9.92 4.96 13.27
CA ILE A 130 8.74 4.85 12.41
C ILE A 130 7.72 5.89 12.88
N HIS A 131 6.96 6.43 11.94
CA HIS A 131 5.87 7.35 12.25
C HIS A 131 4.87 6.70 13.22
N TYR A 132 4.59 7.33 14.36
CA TYR A 132 3.77 6.75 15.42
C TYR A 132 2.37 6.36 14.93
N GLY A 133 1.73 7.20 14.10
CA GLY A 133 0.43 6.88 13.51
C GLY A 133 0.44 5.58 12.70
N TYR A 134 1.51 5.29 11.98
CA TYR A 134 1.64 4.06 11.17
C TYR A 134 1.90 2.86 12.06
N LEU A 135 2.76 2.99 13.06
CA LEU A 135 3.04 1.94 14.03
C LEU A 135 1.77 1.55 14.81
N TRP A 136 1.01 2.55 15.24
CA TRP A 136 -0.26 2.34 15.91
C TRP A 136 -1.25 1.63 14.99
N LEU A 137 -1.44 2.10 13.76
CA LEU A 137 -2.35 1.47 12.80
C LEU A 137 -1.95 0.02 12.49
N TYR A 138 -0.66 -0.22 12.27
CA TYR A 138 -0.10 -1.56 12.10
C TYR A 138 -0.44 -2.47 13.29
N SER A 139 -0.29 -1.99 14.53
CA SER A 139 -0.64 -2.77 15.73
C SER A 139 -2.11 -3.19 15.77
N GLN A 140 -3.01 -2.39 15.20
CA GLN A 140 -4.44 -2.72 15.11
C GLN A 140 -4.75 -3.69 13.96
N CYS A 141 -3.91 -3.68 12.92
CA CYS A 141 -4.07 -4.55 11.76
C CYS A 141 -3.38 -5.91 11.88
N ILE A 142 -2.36 -6.04 12.74
CA ILE A 142 -1.47 -7.20 12.71
C ILE A 142 -2.18 -8.54 12.86
N ALA A 143 -3.05 -8.65 13.86
CA ALA A 143 -3.80 -9.87 14.11
C ALA A 143 -4.78 -10.22 12.97
N PRO A 144 -5.68 -9.31 12.52
CA PRO A 144 -6.63 -9.65 11.46
C PRO A 144 -5.96 -9.91 10.09
N TYR A 145 -4.92 -9.15 9.72
CA TYR A 145 -4.24 -9.41 8.44
C TYR A 145 -3.46 -10.74 8.48
N LEU A 146 -2.78 -11.06 9.59
CA LEU A 146 -2.05 -12.33 9.70
C LEU A 146 -3.00 -13.52 9.69
N GLY A 147 -4.18 -13.39 10.31
CA GLY A 147 -5.22 -14.42 10.22
C GLY A 147 -5.61 -14.71 8.78
N ALA A 148 -5.99 -13.66 8.03
CA ALA A 148 -6.34 -13.77 6.61
C ALA A 148 -5.18 -14.31 5.76
N LEU A 149 -3.95 -13.86 5.99
CA LEU A 149 -2.78 -14.31 5.27
C LEU A 149 -2.49 -15.79 5.52
N ASN A 150 -2.57 -16.24 6.78
CA ASN A 150 -2.33 -17.63 7.12
C ASN A 150 -3.36 -18.58 6.49
N GLU A 151 -4.64 -18.19 6.44
CA GLU A 151 -5.67 -18.98 5.77
C GLU A 151 -5.38 -19.16 4.27
N VAL A 152 -4.95 -18.10 3.59
CA VAL A 152 -4.62 -18.16 2.16
C VAL A 152 -3.31 -18.90 1.93
N ALA A 153 -2.29 -18.65 2.76
CA ALA A 153 -0.96 -19.26 2.62
C ALA A 153 -0.96 -20.78 2.87
N GLN A 154 -1.86 -21.29 3.73
CA GLN A 154 -2.03 -22.74 3.94
C GLN A 154 -2.43 -23.47 2.66
N GLN A 155 -3.08 -22.78 1.71
CA GLN A 155 -3.52 -23.33 0.44
C GLN A 155 -2.53 -23.05 -0.70
N ASN A 156 -1.52 -22.20 -0.46
CA ASN A 156 -0.60 -21.67 -1.47
C ASN A 156 0.82 -21.61 -0.88
N THR A 157 1.39 -22.77 -0.54
CA THR A 157 2.57 -22.88 0.35
C THR A 157 3.87 -22.34 -0.25
N ASP A 158 3.98 -22.30 -1.58
CA ASP A 158 5.17 -21.83 -2.30
C ASP A 158 4.96 -20.44 -2.94
N ALA A 159 3.85 -19.77 -2.62
CA ALA A 159 3.51 -18.50 -3.22
C ALA A 159 4.38 -17.34 -2.75
N THR A 160 4.66 -16.40 -3.65
CA THR A 160 5.28 -15.12 -3.32
C THR A 160 4.24 -14.18 -2.72
N VAL A 161 4.54 -13.61 -1.56
CA VAL A 161 3.66 -12.63 -0.90
C VAL A 161 4.03 -11.22 -1.34
N HIS A 162 3.08 -10.50 -1.90
CA HIS A 162 3.17 -9.11 -2.32
C HIS A 162 2.33 -8.24 -1.39
N PHE A 163 2.93 -7.21 -0.82
CA PHE A 163 2.19 -6.19 -0.08
C PHE A 163 1.90 -5.01 -0.98
N VAL A 164 0.65 -4.59 -0.99
CA VAL A 164 0.12 -3.58 -1.89
C VAL A 164 -0.63 -2.53 -1.09
N GLY A 165 -0.47 -1.27 -1.46
CA GLY A 165 -1.18 -0.17 -0.80
C GLY A 165 -1.04 1.12 -1.59
N HIS A 166 -1.99 2.01 -1.39
CA HIS A 166 -1.96 3.36 -1.96
C HIS A 166 -2.10 4.38 -0.83
N SER A 167 -1.42 5.53 -0.96
CA SER A 167 -1.33 6.55 0.09
C SER A 167 -0.86 5.91 1.41
N LEU A 168 -1.54 6.17 2.53
CA LEU A 168 -1.26 5.60 3.85
C LEU A 168 -1.16 4.07 3.84
N GLY A 169 -1.88 3.39 2.95
CA GLY A 169 -1.85 1.93 2.84
C GLY A 169 -0.49 1.40 2.39
N GLY A 170 0.29 2.20 1.64
CA GLY A 170 1.66 1.87 1.25
C GLY A 170 2.66 2.06 2.39
N ASP A 171 2.41 3.02 3.29
CA ASP A 171 3.32 3.38 4.39
C ASP A 171 3.06 2.58 5.69
N CYS A 172 1.93 1.87 5.80
CA CYS A 172 1.58 1.05 6.96
C CYS A 172 2.54 -0.12 7.24
N PHE A 173 3.50 -0.41 6.34
CA PHE A 173 4.39 -1.55 6.47
C PHE A 173 5.86 -1.14 6.61
N PRO A 174 6.52 -1.46 7.74
CA PRO A 174 7.96 -1.33 7.84
C PRO A 174 8.64 -2.32 6.90
N ARG A 175 9.77 -1.90 6.30
CA ARG A 175 10.65 -2.70 5.41
C ARG A 175 11.28 -3.96 6.06
N ALA A 176 10.76 -4.44 7.19
CA ALA A 176 11.33 -5.49 8.02
C ALA A 176 10.99 -6.92 7.59
N HIS A 177 10.13 -7.14 6.58
CA HIS A 177 9.88 -8.47 6.01
C HIS A 177 10.39 -8.51 4.57
N ARG A 178 11.63 -9.00 4.39
CA ARG A 178 12.20 -9.26 3.07
C ARG A 178 11.59 -10.52 2.47
N SER A 179 10.51 -10.32 1.73
CA SER A 179 10.14 -11.09 0.53
C SER A 179 9.53 -10.07 -0.43
N SER A 180 10.31 -9.67 -1.46
CA SER A 180 9.94 -8.80 -2.59
C SER A 180 8.81 -7.78 -2.36
N LEU A 181 9.07 -6.76 -1.56
CA LEU A 181 8.17 -5.62 -1.34
C LEU A 181 8.25 -4.64 -2.54
N HIS A 182 7.28 -4.66 -3.45
CA HIS A 182 7.10 -3.60 -4.46
C HIS A 182 6.22 -2.49 -3.86
N ILE A 183 6.84 -1.53 -3.15
CA ILE A 183 6.16 -0.27 -2.82
C ILE A 183 6.24 0.64 -4.05
N GLY A 184 5.21 0.62 -4.88
CA GLY A 184 4.95 1.71 -5.80
C GLY A 184 4.27 2.84 -5.04
N ASN A 185 5.01 3.87 -4.64
CA ASN A 185 4.39 5.16 -4.33
C ASN A 185 3.82 5.70 -5.65
N ILE A 186 2.56 5.37 -5.92
CA ILE A 186 1.80 6.00 -7.00
C ILE A 186 1.39 7.36 -6.47
N LEU A 187 2.22 8.37 -6.77
CA LEU A 187 1.90 9.78 -6.66
C LEU A 187 0.84 10.16 -7.71
#